data_AF-A0ABD5DFR6-F1
#
_entry.id   AF-A0ABD5DFR6-F1
#
_cell.length_a   1.000
_cell.length_b   1.000
_cell.length_c   1.000
_cell.angle_alpha   90.00
_cell.angle_beta   90.00
_cell.angle_gamma   90.00
#
_symmetry.space_group_name_H-M   'P 1'
#
loop_
_entity.id
_entity.type
_entity.pdbx_description
1 polymer ?
#
loop_
_entity_poly.entity_id
_entity_poly.type
_entity_poly.pdbx_seq_one_letter_code
_entity_poly.pdbx_strand_id
1 'polypeptide(L)'
;IIRSLQANLFAVLRDILFVYGQIHNTVHFPNLDLESSVHITNLVFSILRNARALHVGEAPNMIVCWGGHSINENEYLYARRVGTQLGLRELN
;
A
#
# COMPACT_ATOMS: atom_id res chain seq x y z
N ILE A 1 -20.56 -6.16 -11.18
CA ILE A 1 -19.93 -5.59 -9.97
C ILE A 1 -19.19 -4.31 -10.35
N ILE A 2 -19.10 -3.32 -9.45
CA ILE A 2 -18.30 -2.10 -9.71
C ILE A 2 -16.83 -2.52 -9.90
N ARG A 3 -16.15 -2.03 -10.94
CA ARG A 3 -14.77 -2.48 -11.28
C ARG A 3 -13.78 -2.27 -10.14
N SER A 4 -13.91 -1.18 -9.37
CA SER A 4 -13.08 -0.94 -8.18
C SER A 4 -13.28 -2.02 -7.11
N LEU A 5 -14.52 -2.45 -6.87
CA LEU A 5 -14.81 -3.55 -5.95
C LEU A 5 -14.23 -4.88 -6.45
N GLN A 6 -14.30 -5.15 -7.76
CA GLN A 6 -13.67 -6.33 -8.35
C GLN A 6 -12.15 -6.32 -8.14
N ALA A 7 -11.50 -5.18 -8.42
CA ALA A 7 -10.06 -5.02 -8.19
C ALA A 7 -9.69 -5.24 -6.72
N ASN A 8 -10.48 -4.69 -5.80
CA ASN A 8 -10.27 -4.85 -4.35
C ASN A 8 -10.44 -6.32 -3.90
N LEU A 9 -11.41 -7.06 -4.45
CA LEU A 9 -11.58 -8.49 -4.15
C LEU A 9 -10.33 -9.30 -4.52
N PHE A 10 -9.74 -9.04 -5.69
CA PHE A 10 -8.51 -9.71 -6.09
C PHE A 10 -7.27 -9.21 -5.34
N ALA A 11 -7.25 -7.94 -4.92
CA ALA A 11 -6.18 -7.42 -4.06
C ALA A 11 -6.18 -8.11 -2.69
N VAL A 12 -7.36 -8.25 -2.06
CA VAL A 12 -7.53 -9.00 -0.80
C VAL A 12 -7.08 -10.45 -0.95
N LEU A 13 -7.53 -11.13 -2.01
CA LEU A 13 -7.13 -12.51 -2.29
C LEU A 13 -5.61 -12.65 -2.45
N ARG A 14 -5.00 -11.77 -3.26
CA ARG A 14 -3.56 -11.73 -3.49
C ARG A 14 -2.81 -11.54 -2.18
N ASP A 15 -3.16 -10.55 -1.39
CA ASP A 15 -2.37 -10.15 -0.22
C ASP A 15 -2.49 -11.19 0.90
N ILE A 16 -3.67 -11.74 1.17
CA ILE A 16 -3.85 -12.78 2.17
C ILE A 16 -3.08 -14.05 1.79
N LEU A 17 -3.27 -14.56 0.57
CA LEU A 17 -2.63 -15.82 0.15
C LEU A 17 -1.13 -15.67 -0.04
N PHE A 18 -0.66 -14.53 -0.56
CA PHE A 18 0.76 -14.26 -0.72
C PHE A 18 1.45 -14.17 0.64
N VAL A 19 0.96 -13.32 1.55
CA VAL A 19 1.58 -13.14 2.87
C VAL A 19 1.57 -14.45 3.66
N TYR A 20 0.44 -15.17 3.68
CA TYR A 20 0.35 -16.48 4.33
C TYR A 20 1.36 -17.47 3.74
N GLY A 21 1.45 -17.54 2.41
CA GLY A 21 2.43 -18.40 1.72
C GLY A 21 3.87 -18.04 2.06
N GLN A 22 4.22 -16.76 2.15
CA GLN A 22 5.59 -16.32 2.45
C GLN A 22 5.99 -16.57 3.91
N ILE A 23 5.06 -16.39 4.87
CA ILE A 23 5.35 -16.55 6.30
C ILE A 23 5.33 -18.03 6.71
N HIS A 24 4.41 -18.84 6.18
CA HIS A 24 4.22 -20.22 6.66
C HIS A 24 4.86 -21.27 5.75
N ASN A 25 4.97 -21.00 4.45
CA ASN A 25 5.63 -21.89 3.51
C ASN A 25 6.98 -21.27 3.13
N THR A 26 8.04 -21.67 3.83
CA THR A 26 9.46 -21.26 3.62
C THR A 26 10.02 -21.59 2.23
N VAL A 27 9.17 -21.92 1.25
CA VAL A 27 9.53 -22.27 -0.13
C VAL A 27 10.14 -21.09 -0.88
N HIS A 28 9.75 -19.85 -0.58
CA HIS A 28 10.29 -18.65 -1.24
C HIS A 28 11.21 -17.79 -0.36
N PHE A 29 11.03 -17.85 0.97
CA PHE A 29 11.98 -17.30 1.95
C PHE A 29 12.38 -18.42 2.91
N PRO A 30 13.35 -19.28 2.53
CA PRO A 30 13.93 -20.19 3.50
C PRO A 30 14.52 -19.37 4.65
N ASN A 31 14.07 -19.62 5.88
CA ASN A 31 14.51 -18.97 7.10
C ASN A 31 14.07 -17.50 7.27
N LEU A 32 12.82 -17.16 6.92
CA LEU A 32 12.22 -15.89 7.33
C LEU A 32 12.21 -15.78 8.86
N ASP A 33 13.15 -15.00 9.39
CA ASP A 33 13.18 -14.59 10.79
C ASP A 33 12.46 -13.24 10.95
N LEU A 34 11.31 -13.25 11.64
CA LEU A 34 10.49 -12.06 11.89
C LEU A 34 11.03 -11.15 12.99
N GLU A 35 12.10 -11.54 13.70
CA GLU A 35 12.82 -10.68 14.63
C GLU A 35 13.96 -9.91 13.94
N SER A 36 14.36 -10.33 12.74
CA SER A 36 15.38 -9.67 11.94
C SER A 36 14.83 -8.45 11.20
N SER A 37 15.35 -7.27 11.52
CA SER A 37 14.99 -6.00 10.86
C SER A 37 15.20 -6.03 9.34
N VAL A 38 16.23 -6.74 8.88
CA VAL A 38 16.54 -6.92 7.45
C VAL A 38 15.46 -7.77 6.79
N HIS A 39 15.04 -8.86 7.42
CA HIS A 39 14.00 -9.72 6.88
C HIS A 39 12.64 -9.02 6.87
N ILE A 40 12.28 -8.29 7.93
CA ILE A 40 11.04 -7.50 7.97
C ILE A 40 11.00 -6.46 6.84
N THR A 41 12.11 -5.74 6.64
CA THR A 41 12.20 -4.73 5.56
C THR A 41 12.03 -5.37 4.18
N ASN A 42 12.70 -6.49 3.92
CA ASN A 42 12.58 -7.22 2.66
C ASN A 42 11.19 -7.84 2.47
N LEU A 43 10.51 -8.24 3.54
CA LEU A 43 9.14 -8.73 3.50
C LEU A 43 8.17 -7.61 3.10
N VAL A 44 8.26 -6.44 3.74
CA VAL A 44 7.44 -5.26 3.36
C VAL A 44 7.67 -4.89 1.89
N PHE A 45 8.92 -4.85 1.44
CA PHE A 45 9.25 -4.61 0.03
C PHE A 45 8.62 -5.66 -0.90
N SER A 46 8.71 -6.95 -0.54
CA SER A 46 8.18 -8.05 -1.34
C SER A 46 6.66 -8.00 -1.46
N ILE A 47 5.96 -7.62 -0.40
CA ILE A 47 4.50 -7.42 -0.40
C ILE A 47 4.12 -6.27 -1.35
N LEU A 48 4.76 -5.10 -1.22
CA LEU A 48 4.48 -3.95 -2.09
C LEU A 48 4.82 -4.23 -3.56
N ARG A 49 5.92 -4.94 -3.82
CA ARG A 49 6.30 -5.39 -5.17
C ARG A 49 5.26 -6.36 -5.74
N ASN A 50 4.83 -7.36 -4.97
CA ASN A 50 3.77 -8.29 -5.40
C ASN A 50 2.44 -7.58 -5.64
N ALA A 51 2.18 -6.50 -4.89
CA ALA A 51 1.02 -5.65 -5.08
C ALA A 51 1.07 -4.78 -6.34
N ARG A 52 2.19 -4.78 -7.06
CA ARG A 52 2.48 -3.89 -8.21
C ARG A 52 2.41 -2.41 -7.84
N ALA A 53 2.81 -2.07 -6.61
CA ALA A 53 2.79 -0.70 -6.08
C ALA A 53 4.14 0.03 -6.23
N LEU A 54 5.18 -0.64 -6.70
CA LEU A 54 6.52 -0.08 -6.89
C LEU A 54 6.84 0.02 -8.39
N HIS A 55 6.98 1.24 -8.90
CA HIS A 55 7.34 1.50 -10.29
C HIS A 55 8.79 2.00 -10.38
N VAL A 56 9.56 1.44 -11.31
CA VAL A 56 10.98 1.77 -11.48
C VAL A 56 11.13 2.97 -12.41
N GLY A 57 11.94 3.95 -12.01
CA GLY A 57 12.28 5.10 -12.85
C GLY A 57 11.24 6.23 -12.84
N GLU A 58 10.19 6.13 -12.04
CA GLU A 58 9.27 7.25 -11.79
C GLU A 58 9.93 8.30 -10.88
N ALA A 59 9.73 9.58 -11.21
CA ALA A 59 10.15 10.68 -10.33
C ALA A 59 9.31 10.64 -9.03
N PRO A 60 9.89 10.96 -7.86
CA PRO A 60 9.15 10.91 -6.61
C PRO A 60 7.97 11.89 -6.60
N ASN A 61 6.75 11.38 -6.46
CA ASN A 61 5.54 12.21 -6.39
C ASN A 61 4.49 11.71 -5.39
N MET A 62 4.75 10.64 -4.64
CA MET A 62 3.83 10.04 -3.67
C MET A 62 3.83 10.79 -2.33
N ILE A 63 2.66 11.24 -1.87
CA ILE A 63 2.44 11.95 -0.60
C ILE A 63 1.62 11.10 0.35
N VAL A 64 2.20 10.74 1.49
CA VAL A 64 1.46 10.01 2.55
C VAL A 64 0.61 11.00 3.36
N CYS A 65 -0.71 10.82 3.31
CA CYS A 65 -1.66 11.63 4.08
C CYS A 65 -2.23 10.83 5.26
N TRP A 66 -2.17 11.39 6.47
CA TRP A 66 -2.81 10.84 7.67
C TRP A 66 -3.93 11.78 8.15
N GLY A 67 -4.97 11.22 8.76
CA GLY A 67 -6.12 11.98 9.23
C GLY A 67 -7.03 11.16 10.14
N GLY A 68 -7.99 11.82 10.78
CA GLY A 68 -8.96 11.18 11.66
C GLY A 68 -10.02 10.37 10.90
N HIS A 69 -10.52 9.29 11.51
CA HIS A 69 -11.59 8.47 10.93
C HIS A 69 -12.95 9.18 10.91
N SER A 70 -13.20 10.08 11.87
CA SER A 70 -14.42 10.88 11.98
C SER A 70 -14.03 12.33 12.21
N ILE A 71 -14.34 13.17 11.23
CA ILE A 71 -13.95 14.60 11.18
C ILE A 71 -15.18 15.43 10.85
N ASN A 72 -15.17 16.70 11.26
CA ASN A 72 -16.26 17.61 10.95
C ASN A 72 -16.21 18.08 9.47
N GLU A 73 -17.26 18.74 9.00
CA GLU A 73 -17.34 19.24 7.62
C GLU A 73 -16.21 20.20 7.26
N ASN A 74 -15.77 21.06 8.19
CA ASN A 74 -14.71 22.02 7.94
C ASN A 74 -13.38 21.31 7.64
N GLU A 75 -13.02 20.32 8.45
CA GLU A 75 -11.82 19.50 8.26
C GLU A 75 -11.89 18.70 6.96
N TYR A 76 -13.05 18.12 6.65
CA TYR A 76 -13.26 17.39 5.39
C TYR A 76 -13.05 18.29 4.17
N LEU A 77 -13.67 19.49 4.16
CA LEU A 77 -13.52 20.44 3.06
C LEU A 77 -12.09 20.95 2.93
N TYR A 78 -11.39 21.14 4.05
CA TYR A 78 -9.99 21.50 4.04
C TYR A 78 -9.11 20.39 3.45
N ALA A 79 -9.27 19.15 3.90
CA ALA A 79 -8.54 17.99 3.36
C ALA A 79 -8.79 17.82 1.85
N ARG A 80 -10.05 18.00 1.40
CA ARG A 80 -10.39 17.99 -0.04
C ARG A 80 -9.67 19.10 -0.81
N ARG A 81 -9.55 20.30 -0.22
CA ARG A 81 -8.83 21.42 -0.84
C ARG A 81 -7.33 21.14 -0.93
N VAL A 82 -6.73 20.56 0.11
CA VAL A 82 -5.33 20.11 0.09
C VAL A 82 -5.12 19.09 -1.04
N GLY A 83 -5.95 18.04 -1.09
CA GLY A 83 -5.86 17.02 -2.16
C GLY A 83 -6.02 17.61 -3.57
N THR A 84 -6.89 18.60 -3.74
CA THR A 84 -7.03 19.33 -5.01
C THR A 84 -5.74 20.06 -5.38
N GLN A 85 -5.09 20.73 -4.43
CA GLN A 85 -3.84 21.46 -4.67
C GLN A 85 -2.65 20.53 -4.93
N LEU A 86 -2.62 19.33 -4.34
CA LEU A 86 -1.65 18.29 -4.65
C LEU A 86 -1.84 17.78 -6.08
N GLY A 87 -3.08 17.44 -6.47
CA GLY A 87 -3.39 16.97 -7.82
C GLY A 87 -3.10 18.00 -8.92
N LEU A 88 -3.27 19.30 -8.65
CA LEU A 88 -2.88 20.39 -9.58
C LEU A 88 -1.36 20.46 -9.84
N ARG A 89 -0.56 19.75 -9.05
CA ARG A 89 0.91 19.69 -9.15
C ARG A 89 1.41 18.30 -9.53
N GLU A 90 0.52 17.45 -10.04
CA GLU A 90 0.85 16.09 -10.49
C GLU A 90 1.44 15.21 -9.36
N LEU A 91 1.03 15.48 -8.11
CA LEU A 91 1.37 14.68 -6.94
C LEU A 91 0.29 13.61 -6.70
N ASN A 92 0.74 12.41 -6.33
CA ASN A 92 -0.09 11.25 -5.98
C ASN A 92 -0.27 11.13 -4.47
#